data_AF-A0A2J8VBM7-F1
#
_entry.id   AF-A0A2J8VBM7-F1
#
_cell.length_a   1.000
_cell.length_b   1.000
_cell.length_c   1.000
_cell.angle_alpha   90.00
_cell.angle_beta   90.00
_cell.angle_gamma   90.00
#
_symmetry.space_group_name_H-M   'P 1'
#
loop_
_entity.id
_entity.type
_entity.pdbx_description
1 polymer ?
#
loop_
_entity_poly.entity_id
_entity_poly.type
_entity_poly.pdbx_seq_one_letter_code
_entity_poly.pdbx_strand_id
1 'polypeptide(L)'
;MLYNPYWTALPSTLENATSISLMNLTSTPLCNLSDIPPVGIKNKAVVVPWGSCHFLEKARIAQKGGAEAMLVVNNSVLFPPSGNRSEFPDVKILIAFISYKDFRDMNQTLGDNITVKMYSPSWPNFDYTMVVIFVIAVFTVALGGYWSGL
;
A
#
# COMPACT_ATOMS: atom_id res chain seq x y z
N MET A 1 -1.51 3.60 -4.51
CA MET A 1 -0.76 2.61 -3.72
C MET A 1 -1.58 1.34 -3.57
N LEU A 2 -0.97 0.17 -3.66
CA LEU A 2 -1.65 -1.10 -3.39
C LEU A 2 -0.88 -1.92 -2.35
N TYR A 3 -1.59 -2.50 -1.39
CA TYR A 3 -1.03 -3.35 -0.34
C TYR A 3 -1.93 -4.55 -0.10
N ASN A 4 -1.38 -5.65 0.44
CA ASN A 4 -2.14 -6.84 0.77
C ASN A 4 -2.26 -7.01 2.30
N PRO A 5 -3.47 -6.91 2.90
CA PRO A 5 -3.67 -7.03 4.34
C PRO A 5 -3.40 -8.44 4.88
N TYR A 6 -3.35 -9.46 4.03
CA TYR A 6 -3.05 -10.82 4.46
C TYR A 6 -1.60 -11.01 4.95
N TRP A 7 -0.65 -10.18 4.51
CA TRP A 7 0.76 -10.29 4.92
C TRP A 7 1.09 -9.47 6.15
N THR A 8 0.67 -8.20 6.18
CA THR A 8 0.90 -7.29 7.30
C THR A 8 -0.33 -6.42 7.49
N ALA A 9 -0.85 -6.39 8.71
CA ALA A 9 -1.95 -5.51 9.08
C ALA A 9 -1.41 -4.09 9.31
N LEU A 10 -2.04 -3.11 8.65
CA LEU A 10 -1.77 -1.70 8.88
C LEU A 10 -2.74 -1.14 9.93
N PRO A 11 -2.32 -0.15 10.73
CA PRO A 11 -3.21 0.53 11.65
C PRO A 11 -4.30 1.28 10.88
N SER A 12 -5.47 1.42 11.51
CA SER A 12 -6.65 2.06 10.90
C SER A 12 -6.59 3.58 10.90
N THR A 13 -5.75 4.19 11.74
CA THR A 13 -5.62 5.64 11.89
C THR A 13 -4.19 6.11 11.68
N LEU A 14 -4.03 7.33 11.18
CA LEU A 14 -2.72 7.96 10.97
C LEU A 14 -1.94 8.19 12.28
N GLU A 15 -2.65 8.44 13.39
CA GLU A 15 -2.05 8.69 14.70
C GLU A 15 -1.35 7.44 15.27
N ASN A 16 -1.94 6.27 15.04
CA ASN A 16 -1.39 4.98 15.45
C ASN A 16 -0.39 4.40 14.43
N ALA A 17 -0.14 5.10 13.32
CA ALA A 17 0.80 4.67 12.29
C ALA A 17 2.25 4.92 12.72
N THR A 18 3.07 3.87 12.65
CA THR A 18 4.51 3.95 12.91
C THR A 18 5.18 4.83 11.86
N SER A 19 5.99 5.78 12.32
CA SER A 19 6.83 6.62 11.47
C SER A 19 8.12 5.90 11.16
N ILE A 20 8.35 5.60 9.89
CA ILE A 20 9.50 4.83 9.42
C ILE A 20 10.31 5.71 8.46
N SER A 21 11.62 5.79 8.66
CA SER A 21 12.51 6.51 7.74
C SER A 21 12.60 5.75 6.41
N LEU A 22 12.39 6.47 5.31
CA LEU A 22 12.42 5.92 3.97
C LEU A 22 13.82 6.01 3.39
N MET A 23 14.32 4.89 2.91
CA MET A 23 15.63 4.75 2.28
C MET A 23 15.47 4.39 0.80
N ASN A 24 16.07 5.22 -0.05
CA ASN A 24 16.05 5.01 -1.48
C ASN A 24 17.06 3.93 -1.89
N LEU A 25 16.57 2.77 -2.34
CA LEU A 25 17.37 1.70 -2.93
C LEU A 25 17.00 1.47 -4.41
N THR A 26 16.49 2.49 -5.09
CA THR A 26 16.08 2.40 -6.50
C THR A 26 17.26 2.08 -7.42
N SER A 27 18.49 2.42 -7.02
CA SER A 27 19.71 2.13 -7.78
C SER A 27 20.16 0.67 -7.69
N THR A 28 19.63 -0.10 -6.74
CA THR A 28 20.05 -1.48 -6.48
C THR A 28 18.90 -2.46 -6.70
N PRO A 29 19.15 -3.60 -7.35
CA PRO A 29 18.12 -4.59 -7.62
C PRO A 29 17.62 -5.34 -6.37
N LEU A 30 18.37 -5.32 -5.26
CA LEU A 30 18.05 -6.02 -4.00
C LEU A 30 17.68 -7.50 -4.21
N CYS A 31 18.49 -8.20 -5.00
CA CYS A 31 18.33 -9.62 -5.30
C CYS A 31 19.31 -10.50 -4.52
N ASN A 32 20.32 -9.89 -3.87
CA ASN A 32 21.23 -10.56 -2.95
C ASN A 32 21.38 -9.80 -1.63
N LEU A 33 21.80 -10.50 -0.58
CA LEU A 33 22.13 -9.87 0.72
C LEU A 33 23.28 -8.85 0.61
N SER A 34 24.18 -9.03 -0.36
CA SER A 34 25.28 -8.11 -0.66
C SER A 34 24.82 -6.77 -1.24
N ASP A 35 23.57 -6.68 -1.72
CA ASP A 35 22.99 -5.44 -2.24
C ASP A 35 22.53 -4.51 -1.11
N ILE A 36 22.54 -4.99 0.14
CA ILE A 36 22.19 -4.20 1.31
C ILE A 36 23.35 -3.25 1.62
N PRO A 37 23.11 -1.93 1.71
CA PRO A 37 24.16 -0.98 2.02
C PRO A 37 24.76 -1.24 3.41
N PRO A 38 26.06 -0.97 3.63
CA PRO A 38 26.74 -1.21 4.91
C PRO A 38 26.18 -0.34 6.05
N VAL A 39 25.52 0.78 5.71
CA VAL A 39 24.76 1.64 6.65
C VAL A 39 23.57 0.89 7.29
N GLY A 40 23.11 -0.19 6.66
CA GLY A 40 22.00 -1.03 7.13
C GLY A 40 20.62 -0.47 6.82
N ILE A 41 19.64 -1.38 6.72
CA ILE A 41 18.23 -1.10 6.43
C ILE A 41 17.30 -1.40 7.60
N LYS A 42 17.88 -1.58 8.80
CA LYS A 42 17.15 -1.98 10.01
C LYS A 42 16.17 -0.88 10.45
N ASN A 43 14.91 -1.25 10.73
CA ASN A 43 13.81 -0.34 11.12
C ASN A 43 13.57 0.80 10.12
N LYS A 44 13.85 0.56 8.83
CA LYS A 44 13.63 1.51 7.74
C LYS A 44 12.67 0.94 6.71
N ALA A 45 12.03 1.84 5.96
CA ALA A 45 11.23 1.52 4.81
C ALA A 45 12.14 1.61 3.58
N VAL A 46 12.27 0.54 2.80
CA VAL A 46 13.16 0.51 1.64
C VAL A 46 12.39 0.63 0.34
N VAL A 47 12.88 1.46 -0.58
CA VAL A 47 12.28 1.64 -1.91
C VAL A 47 13.08 0.87 -2.95
N VAL A 48 12.45 -0.06 -3.66
CA VAL A 48 13.11 -0.95 -4.63
C VAL A 48 12.44 -0.91 -6.01
N PRO A 49 13.18 -1.16 -7.10
CA PRO A 49 12.60 -1.23 -8.44
C PRO A 49 11.94 -2.61 -8.70
N TRP A 50 10.85 -2.65 -9.48
CA TRP A 50 10.08 -3.87 -9.80
C TRP A 50 10.86 -4.96 -10.56
N GLY A 51 11.72 -4.60 -11.53
CA GLY A 51 12.04 -5.50 -12.66
C GLY A 51 13.21 -6.51 -12.55
N SER A 52 14.10 -6.44 -11.56
CA SER A 52 15.36 -7.21 -11.60
C SER A 52 15.28 -8.65 -11.09
N CYS A 53 14.33 -8.96 -10.20
CA CYS A 53 14.07 -10.29 -9.64
C CYS A 53 12.67 -10.28 -9.03
N HIS A 54 12.20 -11.44 -8.57
CA HIS A 54 10.85 -11.56 -8.03
C HIS A 54 10.65 -10.68 -6.79
N PHE A 55 9.53 -9.96 -6.71
CA PHE A 55 9.30 -8.99 -5.61
C PHE A 55 9.26 -9.67 -4.23
N LEU A 56 8.80 -10.91 -4.14
CA LEU A 56 8.80 -11.69 -2.88
C LEU A 56 10.22 -12.08 -2.43
N GLU A 57 11.13 -12.28 -3.37
CA GLU A 57 12.55 -12.54 -3.06
C GLU A 57 13.22 -11.28 -2.50
N LYS A 58 12.97 -10.12 -3.12
CA LYS A 58 13.38 -8.81 -2.59
C LYS A 58 12.84 -8.59 -1.18
N ALA A 59 11.57 -8.91 -0.95
CA ALA A 59 10.93 -8.80 0.36
C ALA A 59 11.64 -9.68 1.40
N ARG A 60 12.03 -10.91 1.03
CA ARG A 60 12.79 -11.81 1.92
C ARG A 60 14.15 -11.23 2.29
N ILE A 61 14.86 -10.64 1.33
CA ILE A 61 16.17 -10.03 1.55
C ILE A 61 16.04 -8.78 2.42
N ALA A 62 15.07 -7.91 2.11
CA ALA A 62 14.75 -6.73 2.89
C ALA A 62 14.42 -7.10 4.36
N GLN A 63 13.59 -8.12 4.56
CA GLN A 63 13.26 -8.64 5.88
C GLN A 63 14.47 -9.23 6.61
N LYS A 64 15.33 -9.99 5.93
CA LYS A 64 16.59 -10.49 6.51
C LYS A 64 17.52 -9.35 6.91
N GLY A 65 17.51 -8.24 6.18
CA GLY A 65 18.23 -7.01 6.52
C GLY A 65 17.58 -6.18 7.64
N GLY A 66 16.41 -6.59 8.15
CA GLY A 66 15.70 -5.92 9.23
C GLY A 66 14.84 -4.74 8.80
N ALA A 67 14.51 -4.61 7.52
CA ALA A 67 13.58 -3.59 7.05
C ALA A 67 12.17 -3.85 7.61
N GLU A 68 11.46 -2.76 7.94
CA GLU A 68 10.11 -2.82 8.50
C GLU A 68 9.04 -2.76 7.40
N ALA A 69 9.36 -2.11 6.28
CA ALA A 69 8.51 -2.03 5.11
C ALA A 69 9.32 -1.98 3.82
N MET A 70 8.71 -2.44 2.72
CA MET A 70 9.26 -2.39 1.37
C MET A 70 8.26 -1.76 0.41
N LEU A 71 8.71 -0.76 -0.33
CA LEU A 71 7.97 -0.05 -1.37
C LEU A 71 8.54 -0.44 -2.73
N VAL A 72 7.73 -1.08 -3.56
CA VAL A 72 8.12 -1.45 -4.93
C VAL A 72 7.65 -0.37 -5.89
N VAL A 73 8.60 0.22 -6.60
CA VAL A 73 8.33 1.27 -7.59
C VAL A 73 8.21 0.64 -8.97
N ASN A 74 7.09 0.93 -9.63
CA ASN A 74 6.84 0.51 -11.00
C ASN A 74 6.30 1.68 -11.83
N ASN A 75 6.62 1.73 -13.13
CA ASN A 75 6.09 2.75 -14.03
C ASN A 75 4.59 2.55 -14.29
N SER A 76 4.10 1.32 -14.14
CA SER A 76 2.69 0.94 -14.22
C SER A 76 2.26 0.20 -12.96
N VAL A 77 1.28 0.75 -12.22
CA VAL A 77 0.66 0.08 -11.06
C VAL A 77 -0.38 -0.92 -11.59
N LEU A 78 0.06 -1.86 -12.42
CA LEU A 78 -0.88 -2.66 -13.22
C LEU A 78 -1.38 -3.92 -12.50
N PHE A 79 -0.74 -4.34 -11.41
CA PHE A 79 -1.11 -5.57 -10.74
C PHE A 79 -1.20 -5.40 -9.22
N PRO A 80 -2.33 -5.82 -8.61
CA PRO A 80 -2.32 -6.08 -7.19
C PRO A 80 -1.24 -7.07 -6.83
N PRO A 81 -0.71 -7.02 -5.59
CA PRO A 81 0.05 -8.11 -5.03
C PRO A 81 -0.83 -9.37 -4.93
N SER A 82 -1.04 -10.04 -6.06
CA SER A 82 -1.61 -11.37 -6.13
C SER A 82 -0.47 -12.36 -5.93
N GLY A 83 0.08 -12.36 -4.72
CA GLY A 83 1.03 -13.38 -4.30
C GLY A 83 0.29 -14.45 -3.52
N ASN A 84 0.46 -15.72 -3.90
CA ASN A 84 -0.11 -16.80 -3.13
C ASN A 84 0.70 -16.97 -1.83
N ARG A 85 0.06 -16.85 -0.66
CA ARG A 85 0.74 -16.97 0.65
C ARG A 85 1.50 -18.31 0.78
N SER A 86 1.00 -19.33 0.11
CA SER A 86 1.56 -20.68 0.03
C SER A 86 2.97 -20.73 -0.56
N GLU A 87 3.32 -19.80 -1.46
CA GLU A 87 4.63 -19.79 -2.12
C GLU A 87 5.72 -19.14 -1.25
N PHE A 88 5.35 -18.27 -0.31
CA PHE A 88 6.29 -17.53 0.53
C PHE A 88 5.77 -17.33 1.97
N PRO A 89 5.73 -18.39 2.81
CA PRO A 89 5.23 -18.31 4.18
C PRO A 89 6.11 -17.46 5.12
N ASP A 90 7.38 -17.26 4.75
CA ASP A 90 8.37 -16.57 5.59
C ASP A 90 8.28 -15.04 5.54
N VAL A 91 7.54 -14.48 4.58
CA VAL A 91 7.50 -13.02 4.34
C VAL A 91 6.40 -12.38 5.19
N LYS A 92 6.82 -11.58 6.16
CA LYS A 92 5.98 -10.84 7.13
C LYS A 92 6.13 -9.32 7.03
N ILE A 93 7.05 -8.84 6.19
CA ILE A 93 7.28 -7.42 5.94
C ILE A 93 6.13 -6.82 5.12
N LEU A 94 5.79 -5.56 5.39
CA LEU A 94 4.81 -4.82 4.62
C LEU A 94 5.34 -4.58 3.19
N ILE A 95 4.54 -4.96 2.18
CA ILE A 95 4.86 -4.72 0.77
C ILE A 95 3.80 -3.78 0.19
N ALA A 96 4.24 -2.63 -0.32
CA ALA A 96 3.38 -1.67 -0.97
C ALA A 96 3.90 -1.31 -2.37
N PHE A 97 3.00 -1.16 -3.33
CA PHE A 97 3.32 -0.79 -4.71
C PHE A 97 2.97 0.67 -4.98
N ILE A 98 3.92 1.42 -5.53
CA ILE A 98 3.76 2.85 -5.85
C ILE A 98 4.19 3.13 -7.29
N SER A 99 3.62 4.17 -7.90
CA SER A 99 4.06 4.59 -9.23
C SER A 99 5.43 5.26 -9.16
N TYR A 100 6.24 5.10 -10.20
CA TYR A 100 7.49 5.84 -10.37
C TYR A 100 7.28 7.36 -10.36
N LYS A 101 6.13 7.83 -10.89
CA LYS A 101 5.76 9.25 -10.86
C LYS A 101 5.56 9.74 -9.43
N ASP A 102 4.71 9.05 -8.66
CA ASP A 102 4.44 9.38 -7.25
C ASP A 102 5.73 9.39 -6.41
N PHE A 103 6.63 8.42 -6.64
CA PHE A 103 7.92 8.38 -5.95
C PHE A 103 8.80 9.59 -6.27
N ARG A 104 8.87 9.98 -7.55
CA ARG A 104 9.65 11.14 -8.00
C ARG A 104 9.09 12.44 -7.44
N ASP A 105 7.77 12.60 -7.48
CA ASP A 105 7.10 13.78 -6.94
C ASP A 105 7.30 13.87 -5.42
N MET A 106 7.19 12.75 -4.71
CA MET A 106 7.47 12.66 -3.27
C MET A 106 8.92 13.05 -2.95
N ASN A 107 9.89 12.53 -3.71
CA ASN A 107 11.31 12.82 -3.49
C ASN A 107 11.65 14.29 -3.80
N GLN A 108 11.02 14.88 -4.80
CA GLN A 108 11.22 16.30 -5.16
C GLN A 108 10.57 17.25 -4.14
N THR A 109 9.44 16.88 -3.57
CA THR A 109 8.68 17.73 -2.62
C THR A 109 9.20 17.63 -1.18
N LEU A 110 9.63 16.45 -0.74
CA LEU A 110 10.02 16.19 0.65
C LEU A 110 11.54 16.20 0.89
N GLY A 111 12.36 16.08 -0.16
CA GLY A 111 13.83 16.09 -0.05
C GLY A 111 14.43 14.76 0.42
N ASP A 112 15.63 14.80 1.00
CA ASP A 112 16.47 13.60 1.26
C ASP A 112 16.09 12.81 2.53
N ASN A 113 15.36 13.41 3.48
CA ASN A 113 15.03 12.78 4.77
C ASN A 113 13.53 12.52 4.91
N ILE A 114 13.03 11.59 4.10
CA ILE A 114 11.60 11.27 4.02
C ILE A 114 11.23 10.29 5.14
N THR A 115 10.18 10.61 5.89
CA THR A 115 9.56 9.69 6.85
C THR A 115 8.18 9.31 6.35
N VAL A 116 7.90 8.01 6.27
CA VAL A 116 6.62 7.48 5.82
C VAL A 116 5.81 6.93 6.98
N LYS A 117 4.50 7.17 6.92
CA LYS A 117 3.51 6.53 7.78
C LYS A 117 2.50 5.84 6.88
N MET A 118 2.26 4.56 7.13
CA MET A 118 1.30 3.77 6.37
C MET A 118 0.14 3.41 7.28
N TYR A 119 -1.08 3.66 6.79
CA TYR A 119 -2.32 3.32 7.48
C TYR A 119 -3.33 2.82 6.45
N SER A 120 -4.26 1.98 6.91
CA SER A 120 -5.37 1.50 6.10
C SER A 120 -6.67 1.83 6.80
N PRO A 121 -7.35 2.92 6.43
CA PRO A 121 -8.61 3.28 7.06
C PRO A 121 -9.64 2.17 6.87
N SER A 122 -10.35 1.83 7.94
CA SER A 122 -11.47 0.90 7.86
C SER A 122 -12.58 1.56 7.05
N TRP A 123 -13.03 0.90 5.99
CA TRP A 123 -14.20 1.35 5.26
C TRP A 123 -15.40 1.39 6.22
N PRO A 124 -16.17 2.50 6.24
CA PRO A 124 -17.40 2.52 7.00
C PRO A 124 -18.31 1.40 6.48
N ASN A 125 -18.85 0.58 7.39
CA ASN A 125 -19.73 -0.53 7.01
C ASN A 125 -21.06 -0.05 6.41
N PHE A 126 -21.36 1.25 6.51
CA PHE A 126 -22.66 1.80 6.19
C PHE A 126 -22.52 3.12 5.41
N ASP A 127 -22.84 3.06 4.13
CA ASP A 127 -22.89 4.23 3.26
C ASP A 127 -24.22 4.97 3.43
N TYR A 128 -24.21 6.10 4.13
CA TYR A 128 -25.40 6.94 4.29
C TYR A 128 -26.02 7.35 2.95
N THR A 129 -25.20 7.51 1.91
CA THR A 129 -25.65 7.77 0.54
C THR A 129 -26.63 6.70 0.06
N MET A 130 -26.42 5.42 0.40
CA MET A 130 -27.32 4.31 0.04
C MET A 130 -28.70 4.47 0.70
N VAL A 131 -28.75 4.92 1.95
CA VAL A 131 -30.03 5.17 2.65
C VAL A 131 -30.76 6.34 2.01
N VAL A 132 -30.03 7.42 1.70
CA VAL A 132 -30.62 8.63 1.09
C VAL A 132 -31.24 8.30 -0.27
N ILE A 133 -30.53 7.58 -1.14
CA ILE A 133 -31.09 7.19 -2.45
C ILE A 133 -32.29 6.25 -2.32
N PHE A 134 -32.28 5.36 -1.33
CA PHE A 134 -33.41 4.46 -1.07
C PHE A 134 -34.67 5.22 -0.67
N VAL A 135 -34.55 6.17 0.26
CA VAL A 135 -35.68 7.00 0.71
C VAL A 135 -36.24 7.85 -0.44
N ILE A 136 -35.37 8.47 -1.24
CA ILE A 136 -35.78 9.24 -2.43
C ILE A 136 -36.54 8.35 -3.41
N ALA A 137 -36.06 7.12 -3.65
CA ALA A 137 -36.70 6.18 -4.57
C ALA A 137 -38.11 5.77 -4.10
N VAL A 138 -38.25 5.38 -2.83
CA VAL A 138 -39.55 4.99 -2.24
C VAL A 138 -40.54 6.16 -2.30
N PHE A 139 -40.09 7.37 -1.98
CA PHE A 139 -40.92 8.56 -2.03
C PHE A 139 -41.38 8.89 -3.46
N THR A 140 -40.47 8.80 -4.43
CA THR A 140 -40.78 9.04 -5.86
C THR A 140 -41.81 8.03 -6.38
N VAL A 141 -41.67 6.74 -6.05
CA VAL A 141 -42.63 5.69 -6.45
C VAL A 141 -43.99 5.92 -5.78
N ALA A 142 -44.03 6.29 -4.50
CA ALA A 142 -45.26 6.56 -3.79
C ALA A 142 -46.04 7.74 -4.40
N LEU A 143 -45.35 8.86 -4.68
CA LEU A 143 -45.96 10.01 -5.33
C LEU A 143 -46.43 9.69 -6.76
N GLY A 144 -45.61 8.99 -7.55
CA GLY A 144 -46.00 8.58 -8.91
C GLY A 144 -47.18 7.61 -8.94
N GLY A 145 -47.21 6.67 -7.99
CA GLY A 145 -48.32 5.74 -7.81
C GLY A 145 -49.61 6.43 -7.36
N TYR A 146 -49.51 7.38 -6.42
CA TYR A 146 -50.64 8.20 -6.00
C TYR A 146 -51.22 9.00 -7.17
N TRP A 147 -50.36 9.62 -7.99
CA TRP A 147 -50.80 10.44 -9.12
C TRP A 147 -51.42 9.63 -10.26
N SER A 148 -51.03 8.36 -10.40
CA SER A 148 -51.60 7.45 -11.41
C SER A 148 -52.92 6.82 -10.97
N GLY A 149 -53.22 6.82 -9.67
CA GLY A 149 -54.47 6.28 -9.10
C GLY A 149 -55.56 7.32 -8.86
N LEU A 150 -55.24 8.61 -9.01
CA LEU A 150 -56.18 9.72 -9.01
C LEU A 150 -56.71 9.97 -10.44
#